data_AF-A0A9P6DAR5-F1
#
_entry.id   AF-A0A9P6DAR5-F1
#
_cell.length_a   1.000
_cell.length_b   1.000
_cell.length_c   1.000
_cell.angle_alpha   90.00
_cell.angle_beta   90.00
_cell.angle_gamma   90.00
#
_symmetry.space_group_name_H-M   'P 1'
#
loop_
_entity.id
_entity.type
_entity.pdbx_description
1 polymer ?
#
loop_
_entity_poly.entity_id
_entity_poly.type
_entity_poly.pdbx_seq_one_letter_code
_entity_poly.pdbx_strand_id
1 'polypeptide(L)'
;MHQSFKQKLATEIALLANKASGWHFSTVHVSAEQFENFSMVDMARRLETEAPLVWDVIGHLLESDSLRAARRSHYKNTTTTSTTSSSSETSPWSEEDEYWAQLDDDLAGPPAEGATDEPPSKCQRRAADRNVTLLQIRCVIIVSILLNTTNKCCNAIAAIIGMLCHATSAPELVIELLSHIRISTSTTAIHDMVSLLSSKSYRKLRLLAKTLLAALAYDNFDMDFKSSQPTVGKPEVTLKHTTSVLALPLLHVVADDLKCSAELWASDPMNP
;
A
#
# COMPACT_ATOMS: atom_id res chain seq x y z
N MET A 1 -11.38 -28.36 27.02
CA MET A 1 -11.72 -27.90 25.65
C MET A 1 -11.10 -26.54 25.31
N HIS A 2 -11.31 -25.48 26.11
CA HIS A 2 -10.76 -24.14 25.86
C HIS A 2 -9.23 -24.05 25.69
N GLN A 3 -8.46 -24.83 26.45
CA GLN A 3 -6.99 -24.81 26.36
C GLN A 3 -6.47 -25.38 25.03
N SER A 4 -7.16 -26.38 24.47
CA SER A 4 -6.83 -26.95 23.15
C SER A 4 -7.11 -25.96 22.02
N PHE A 5 -8.17 -25.16 22.13
CA PHE A 5 -8.50 -24.12 21.13
C PHE A 5 -7.46 -22.99 21.12
N LYS A 6 -7.07 -22.49 22.31
CA LYS A 6 -6.01 -21.47 22.42
C LYS A 6 -4.67 -21.95 21.84
N GLN A 7 -4.32 -23.21 22.06
CA GLN A 7 -3.11 -23.80 21.51
C GLN A 7 -3.15 -23.85 19.98
N LYS A 8 -4.30 -24.21 19.38
CA LYS A 8 -4.47 -24.22 17.91
C LYS A 8 -4.30 -22.83 17.30
N LEU A 9 -4.90 -21.79 17.89
CA LEU A 9 -4.72 -20.41 17.44
C LEU A 9 -3.24 -19.97 17.52
N ALA A 10 -2.57 -20.27 18.64
CA ALA A 10 -1.16 -19.95 18.81
C ALA A 10 -0.27 -20.68 17.79
N THR A 11 -0.58 -21.94 17.45
CA THR A 11 0.15 -22.68 16.43
C THR A 11 -0.05 -22.10 15.03
N GLU A 12 -1.25 -21.66 14.67
CA GLU A 12 -1.50 -21.01 13.37
C GLU A 12 -0.68 -19.72 13.24
N ILE A 13 -0.69 -18.86 14.27
CA ILE A 13 0.12 -17.63 14.28
C ILE A 13 1.62 -17.96 14.19
N ALA A 14 2.09 -18.98 14.91
CA ALA A 14 3.49 -19.40 14.86
C ALA A 14 3.90 -19.94 13.48
N LEU A 15 3.02 -20.68 12.80
CA LEU A 15 3.23 -21.17 11.44
C LEU A 15 3.29 -20.02 10.44
N LEU A 16 2.33 -19.08 10.53
CA LEU A 16 2.35 -17.85 9.72
C LEU A 16 3.61 -17.01 9.98
N ALA A 17 4.10 -16.95 11.21
CA ALA A 17 5.29 -16.16 11.55
C ALA A 17 6.61 -16.78 11.04
N ASN A 18 6.58 -18.00 10.49
CA ASN A 18 7.76 -18.68 9.96
C ASN A 18 8.27 -17.99 8.68
N LYS A 19 9.58 -18.09 8.38
CA LYS A 19 10.17 -17.53 7.16
C LYS A 19 9.57 -18.11 5.87
N ALA A 20 9.11 -19.37 5.93
CA ALA A 20 8.52 -20.07 4.79
C ALA A 20 7.20 -19.46 4.28
N SER A 21 6.48 -18.72 5.13
CA SER A 21 5.23 -18.04 4.74
C SER A 21 5.47 -16.79 3.89
N GLY A 22 6.72 -16.30 3.80
CA GLY A 22 7.07 -15.17 2.95
C GLY A 22 6.59 -13.81 3.46
N TRP A 23 6.09 -13.72 4.70
CA TRP A 23 5.70 -12.43 5.32
C TRP A 23 6.89 -11.60 5.81
N HIS A 24 8.13 -12.06 5.54
CA HIS A 24 9.34 -11.47 6.08
C HIS A 24 9.88 -10.35 5.17
N PHE A 25 10.00 -9.14 5.70
CA PHE A 25 10.64 -8.01 5.01
C PHE A 25 11.99 -7.67 5.65
N SER A 26 13.05 -8.16 5.02
CA SER A 26 14.42 -7.81 5.41
C SER A 26 14.83 -6.52 4.72
N THR A 27 15.11 -5.47 5.51
CA THR A 27 15.62 -4.18 5.02
C THR A 27 16.79 -4.33 4.06
N VAL A 28 17.71 -5.28 4.31
CA VAL A 28 18.89 -5.58 3.49
C VAL A 28 18.54 -6.12 2.09
N HIS A 29 17.45 -6.89 1.98
CA HIS A 29 17.06 -7.57 0.74
C HIS A 29 15.89 -6.91 0.01
N VAL A 30 15.37 -5.79 0.52
CA VAL A 30 14.22 -5.07 -0.07
C VAL A 30 14.44 -4.75 -1.55
N SER A 31 13.45 -5.10 -2.37
CA SER A 31 13.40 -4.77 -3.80
C SER A 31 12.17 -3.91 -4.12
N ALA A 32 12.23 -3.10 -5.17
CA ALA A 32 11.10 -2.26 -5.59
C ALA A 32 9.88 -3.11 -5.98
N GLU A 33 10.13 -4.25 -6.63
CA GLU A 33 9.10 -5.21 -7.06
C GLU A 33 8.26 -5.75 -5.89
N GLN A 34 8.81 -5.81 -4.67
CA GLN A 34 8.06 -6.23 -3.49
C GLN A 34 7.02 -5.19 -3.04
N PHE A 35 7.24 -3.91 -3.32
CA PHE A 35 6.25 -2.86 -3.05
C PHE A 35 5.25 -2.73 -4.20
N GLU A 36 5.73 -2.82 -5.45
CA GLU A 36 4.87 -2.72 -6.64
C GLU A 36 3.87 -3.88 -6.74
N ASN A 37 4.30 -5.10 -6.40
CA ASN A 37 3.44 -6.29 -6.46
C ASN A 37 2.68 -6.53 -5.15
N PHE A 38 2.76 -5.63 -4.17
CA PHE A 38 2.02 -5.82 -2.92
C PHE A 38 0.52 -5.63 -3.13
N SER A 39 -0.26 -6.59 -2.65
CA SER A 39 -1.71 -6.59 -2.72
C SER A 39 -2.32 -7.02 -1.39
N MET A 40 -3.10 -6.13 -0.79
CA MET A 40 -3.80 -6.41 0.47
C MET A 40 -4.84 -7.52 0.31
N VAL A 41 -5.46 -7.63 -0.86
CA VAL A 41 -6.45 -8.67 -1.19
C VAL A 41 -5.78 -10.04 -1.29
N ASP A 42 -4.59 -10.11 -1.84
CA ASP A 42 -3.83 -11.36 -1.91
C ASP A 42 -3.34 -11.78 -0.53
N MET A 43 -2.94 -10.81 0.29
CA MET A 43 -2.59 -11.04 1.69
C MET A 43 -3.78 -11.57 2.50
N ALA A 44 -4.98 -10.98 2.34
CA ALA A 44 -6.21 -11.47 2.97
C ALA A 44 -6.48 -12.94 2.62
N ARG A 45 -6.48 -13.28 1.33
CA ARG A 45 -6.72 -14.64 0.84
C ARG A 45 -5.73 -15.65 1.40
N ARG A 46 -4.44 -15.28 1.47
CA ARG A 46 -3.40 -16.15 1.99
C ARG A 46 -3.52 -16.35 3.51
N LEU A 47 -3.80 -15.28 4.26
CA LEU A 47 -4.02 -15.39 5.71
C LEU A 47 -5.24 -16.24 6.05
N GLU A 48 -6.33 -16.09 5.30
CA GLU A 48 -7.54 -16.92 5.43
C GLU A 48 -7.26 -18.41 5.15
N THR A 49 -6.42 -18.70 4.15
CA THR A 49 -6.07 -20.08 3.77
C THR A 49 -5.09 -20.71 4.75
N GLU A 50 -4.08 -19.96 5.21
CA GLU A 50 -2.98 -20.46 6.05
C GLU A 50 -3.34 -20.48 7.56
N ALA A 51 -4.29 -19.64 8.01
CA ALA A 51 -4.75 -19.58 9.40
C ALA A 51 -6.27 -19.34 9.51
N PRO A 52 -7.09 -20.32 9.11
CA PRO A 52 -8.54 -20.15 9.05
C PRO A 52 -9.17 -19.94 10.42
N LEU A 53 -8.65 -20.55 11.49
CA LEU A 53 -9.23 -20.39 12.83
C LEU A 53 -8.96 -18.99 13.39
N VAL A 54 -7.75 -18.47 13.20
CA VAL A 54 -7.41 -17.08 13.58
C VAL A 54 -8.24 -16.09 12.78
N TRP A 55 -8.37 -16.32 11.46
CA TRP A 55 -9.18 -15.49 10.58
C TRP A 55 -10.65 -15.44 11.01
N ASP A 56 -11.24 -16.61 11.27
CA ASP A 56 -12.64 -16.74 11.68
C ASP A 56 -12.93 -16.05 13.02
N VAL A 57 -12.06 -16.27 14.03
CA VAL A 57 -12.18 -15.63 15.35
C VAL A 57 -12.10 -14.12 15.24
N ILE A 58 -11.13 -13.59 14.49
CA ILE A 58 -11.00 -12.14 14.32
C ILE A 58 -12.19 -11.59 13.53
N GLY A 59 -12.65 -12.28 12.49
CA GLY A 59 -13.86 -11.94 11.77
C GLY A 59 -15.08 -11.82 12.68
N HIS A 60 -15.30 -12.81 13.55
CA HIS A 60 -16.39 -12.81 14.52
C HIS A 60 -16.25 -11.68 15.55
N LEU A 61 -15.03 -11.36 15.99
CA LEU A 61 -14.78 -10.24 16.91
C LEU A 61 -15.02 -8.88 16.23
N LEU A 62 -14.74 -8.76 14.93
CA LEU A 62 -15.03 -7.54 14.16
C LEU A 62 -16.52 -7.39 13.83
N GLU A 63 -17.27 -8.49 13.86
CA GLU A 63 -18.71 -8.55 13.61
C GLU A 63 -19.56 -8.61 14.88
N SER A 64 -18.95 -8.67 16.07
CA SER A 64 -19.63 -8.98 17.35
C SER A 64 -20.68 -7.97 17.79
N ASP A 65 -20.74 -6.80 17.18
CA ASP A 65 -21.81 -5.83 17.41
C ASP A 65 -23.10 -6.32 16.73
N SER A 66 -24.00 -6.90 17.54
CA SER A 66 -25.27 -7.46 17.09
C SER A 66 -26.19 -6.44 16.44
N LEU A 67 -26.10 -5.15 16.82
CA LEU A 67 -26.89 -4.08 16.20
C LEU A 67 -26.37 -3.78 14.80
N ARG A 68 -25.06 -3.68 14.64
CA ARG A 68 -24.42 -3.54 13.32
C ARG A 68 -24.57 -4.79 12.47
N ALA A 69 -24.56 -5.98 13.06
CA ALA A 69 -24.75 -7.25 12.35
C ALA A 69 -26.20 -7.45 11.88
N ALA A 70 -27.20 -7.12 12.72
CA ALA A 70 -28.61 -7.16 12.35
C ALA A 70 -28.92 -6.18 11.21
N ARG A 71 -28.41 -4.94 11.29
CA ARG A 71 -28.50 -3.96 10.19
C ARG A 71 -27.87 -4.50 8.90
N ARG A 72 -26.68 -5.11 8.99
CA ARG A 72 -26.00 -5.75 7.84
C ARG A 72 -26.75 -6.94 7.25
N SER A 73 -27.41 -7.76 8.07
CA SER A 73 -28.15 -8.95 7.63
C SER A 73 -29.41 -8.61 6.82
N HIS A 74 -30.07 -7.50 7.14
CA HIS A 74 -31.22 -6.97 6.40
C HIS A 74 -30.87 -6.67 4.93
N TYR A 75 -29.63 -6.25 4.67
CA TYR A 75 -29.14 -5.98 3.31
C TYR A 75 -28.71 -7.23 2.55
N LYS A 76 -28.40 -8.34 3.23
CA LYS A 76 -27.87 -9.57 2.60
C LYS A 76 -28.99 -10.48 2.06
N ASN A 77 -30.15 -10.52 2.74
CA ASN A 77 -31.27 -11.40 2.41
C ASN A 77 -32.07 -10.99 1.16
N THR A 78 -31.94 -9.76 0.66
CA THR A 78 -32.60 -9.29 -0.57
C THR A 78 -31.82 -9.63 -1.85
N THR A 79 -30.63 -10.22 -1.74
CA THR A 79 -29.73 -10.52 -2.87
C THR A 79 -30.01 -11.88 -3.52
N THR A 80 -30.81 -12.75 -2.92
CA THR A 80 -31.00 -14.13 -3.43
C THR A 80 -32.00 -14.23 -4.60
N THR A 81 -32.64 -13.15 -5.05
CA THR A 81 -33.74 -13.23 -6.03
C THR A 81 -33.63 -12.31 -7.26
N SER A 82 -32.47 -11.76 -7.60
CA SER A 82 -32.36 -10.95 -8.83
C SER A 82 -30.96 -10.98 -9.46
N THR A 83 -30.58 -12.13 -10.00
CA THR A 83 -29.61 -12.17 -11.10
C THR A 83 -30.32 -11.71 -12.36
N THR A 84 -29.90 -10.58 -12.94
CA THR A 84 -29.66 -10.36 -14.38
C THR A 84 -29.61 -8.85 -14.72
N SER A 85 -28.57 -8.48 -15.46
CA SER A 85 -28.40 -7.31 -16.36
C SER A 85 -27.91 -5.93 -15.84
N SER A 86 -26.74 -5.60 -16.41
CA SER A 86 -26.37 -4.35 -17.13
C SER A 86 -25.62 -3.22 -16.41
N SER A 87 -24.32 -3.18 -16.74
CA SER A 87 -23.54 -2.07 -17.34
C SER A 87 -23.53 -0.66 -16.74
N SER A 88 -22.28 -0.20 -16.55
CA SER A 88 -21.72 1.15 -16.71
C SER A 88 -22.37 2.32 -15.97
N GLU A 89 -21.62 2.88 -15.02
CA GLU A 89 -21.05 4.24 -15.12
C GLU A 89 -20.31 4.55 -13.82
N THR A 90 -18.98 4.62 -13.92
CA THR A 90 -18.07 5.05 -12.87
C THR A 90 -18.15 6.58 -12.77
N SER A 91 -19.18 7.09 -12.09
CA SER A 91 -19.16 8.44 -11.56
C SER A 91 -18.17 8.48 -10.39
N PRO A 92 -17.17 9.38 -10.38
CA PRO A 92 -16.35 9.63 -9.20
C PRO A 92 -17.25 10.24 -8.12
N TRP A 93 -17.52 9.49 -7.05
CA TRP A 93 -18.28 10.00 -5.91
C TRP A 93 -17.33 10.71 -4.94
N SER A 94 -17.83 11.79 -4.34
CA SER A 94 -17.15 12.63 -3.36
C SER A 94 -17.05 11.91 -2.01
N GLU A 95 -15.94 12.08 -1.30
CA GLU A 95 -15.75 11.63 0.09
C GLU A 95 -16.86 12.13 1.04
N GLU A 96 -17.60 13.18 0.65
CA GLU A 96 -18.77 13.69 1.40
C GLU A 96 -19.97 12.73 1.35
N ASP A 97 -20.26 12.09 0.21
CA ASP A 97 -21.37 11.14 0.11
C ASP A 97 -21.13 9.90 0.97
N GLU A 98 -19.86 9.58 1.21
CA GLU A 98 -19.38 8.52 2.10
C GLU A 98 -19.50 8.91 3.58
N TYR A 99 -19.18 10.16 3.94
CA TYR A 99 -19.40 10.70 5.28
C TYR A 99 -20.89 10.66 5.66
N TRP A 100 -21.78 11.11 4.77
CA TRP A 100 -23.22 11.12 5.04
C TRP A 100 -23.82 9.70 5.13
N ALA A 101 -23.36 8.75 4.33
CA ALA A 101 -23.84 7.36 4.39
C ALA A 101 -23.42 6.62 5.69
N GLN A 102 -22.23 6.92 6.22
CA GLN A 102 -21.80 6.40 7.52
C GLN A 102 -22.50 7.11 8.68
N LEU A 103 -22.69 8.43 8.57
CA LEU A 103 -23.39 9.22 9.59
C LEU A 103 -24.88 8.83 9.68
N ASP A 104 -25.52 8.53 8.55
CA ASP A 104 -26.90 8.04 8.50
C ASP A 104 -27.03 6.64 9.13
N ASP A 105 -26.03 5.76 9.03
CA ASP A 105 -26.01 4.45 9.70
C ASP A 105 -25.76 4.59 11.22
N ASP A 106 -24.99 5.59 11.65
CA ASP A 106 -24.76 5.90 13.07
C ASP A 106 -25.96 6.65 13.72
N LEU A 107 -26.71 7.45 12.95
CA LEU A 107 -27.89 8.22 13.42
C LEU A 107 -29.22 7.47 13.26
N ALA A 108 -29.30 6.47 12.38
CA ALA A 108 -30.47 5.62 12.27
C ALA A 108 -30.63 4.82 13.58
N GLY A 109 -31.69 5.12 14.33
CA GLY A 109 -32.11 4.34 15.49
C GLY A 109 -32.40 2.87 15.14
N PRO A 110 -32.71 2.01 16.13
CA PRO A 110 -33.19 0.67 15.83
C PRO A 110 -34.40 0.77 14.88
N PRO A 111 -34.50 -0.11 13.86
CA PRO A 111 -35.63 -0.09 12.94
C PRO A 111 -36.92 -0.25 13.75
N ALA A 112 -37.86 0.68 13.55
CA ALA A 112 -39.19 0.54 14.13
C ALA A 112 -39.79 -0.78 13.63
N GLU A 113 -40.28 -1.61 14.56
CA GLU A 113 -40.99 -2.85 14.24
C GLU A 113 -42.17 -2.51 13.30
N GLY A 114 -42.04 -2.84 12.02
CA GLY A 114 -43.05 -2.57 10.99
C GLY A 114 -42.62 -1.73 9.78
N ALA A 115 -41.33 -1.40 9.61
CA ALA A 115 -40.85 -0.79 8.37
C ALA A 115 -41.03 -1.75 7.17
N THR A 116 -41.74 -1.28 6.14
CA THR A 116 -42.01 -1.99 4.89
C THR A 116 -40.73 -2.41 4.17
N ASP A 117 -40.72 -3.63 3.63
CA ASP A 117 -39.65 -4.24 2.81
C ASP A 117 -39.38 -3.45 1.51
N GLU A 118 -38.87 -2.22 1.61
CA GLU A 118 -38.31 -1.54 0.44
C GLU A 118 -36.96 -2.17 0.09
N PRO A 119 -36.76 -2.59 -1.18
CA PRO A 119 -35.51 -3.20 -1.60
C PRO A 119 -34.36 -2.20 -1.42
N PRO A 120 -33.19 -2.67 -0.95
CA PRO A 120 -32.11 -1.76 -0.63
C PRO A 120 -31.65 -0.98 -1.85
N SER A 121 -31.50 0.33 -1.65
CA SER A 121 -31.00 1.28 -2.64
C SER A 121 -29.66 0.80 -3.22
N LYS A 122 -29.36 1.16 -4.47
CA LYS A 122 -28.05 0.91 -5.09
C LYS A 122 -26.90 1.44 -4.23
N CYS A 123 -27.11 2.51 -3.47
CA CYS A 123 -26.14 3.06 -2.52
C CYS A 123 -25.88 2.11 -1.35
N GLN A 124 -26.93 1.53 -0.77
CA GLN A 124 -26.84 0.59 0.36
C GLN A 124 -26.15 -0.73 -0.03
N ARG A 125 -26.36 -1.22 -1.25
CA ARG A 125 -25.65 -2.42 -1.75
C ARG A 125 -24.14 -2.18 -1.86
N ARG A 126 -23.75 -1.02 -2.40
CA ARG A 126 -22.33 -0.62 -2.49
C ARG A 126 -21.70 -0.41 -1.13
N ALA A 127 -22.44 0.11 -0.15
CA ALA A 127 -21.99 0.25 1.22
C ALA A 127 -21.76 -1.12 1.88
N ALA A 128 -22.64 -2.10 1.65
CA ALA A 128 -22.47 -3.46 2.15
C ALA A 128 -21.20 -4.14 1.59
N ASP A 129 -20.95 -4.03 0.28
CA ASP A 129 -19.74 -4.58 -0.35
C ASP A 129 -18.45 -3.91 0.16
N ARG A 130 -18.48 -2.58 0.38
CA ARG A 130 -17.37 -1.85 1.01
C ARG A 130 -17.12 -2.29 2.44
N ASN A 131 -18.18 -2.53 3.22
CA ASN A 131 -18.06 -2.99 4.59
C ASN A 131 -17.40 -4.37 4.69
N VAL A 132 -17.71 -5.29 3.78
CA VAL A 132 -17.00 -6.59 3.71
C VAL A 132 -15.51 -6.38 3.42
N THR A 133 -15.19 -5.49 2.48
CA THR A 133 -13.80 -5.13 2.16
C THR A 133 -13.09 -4.52 3.37
N LEU A 134 -13.73 -3.59 4.10
CA LEU A 134 -13.18 -2.96 5.30
C LEU A 134 -12.93 -3.98 6.42
N LEU A 135 -13.80 -4.97 6.59
CA LEU A 135 -13.59 -6.05 7.56
C LEU A 135 -12.36 -6.89 7.20
N GLN A 136 -12.18 -7.21 5.92
CA GLN A 136 -10.98 -7.90 5.45
C GLN A 136 -9.71 -7.09 5.72
N ILE A 137 -9.73 -5.78 5.42
CA ILE A 137 -8.60 -4.87 5.71
C ILE A 137 -8.29 -4.85 7.21
N ARG A 138 -9.31 -4.69 8.06
CA ARG A 138 -9.14 -4.69 9.52
C ARG A 138 -8.58 -6.01 10.03
N CYS A 139 -9.07 -7.14 9.51
CA CYS A 139 -8.58 -8.47 9.87
C CYS A 139 -7.10 -8.62 9.50
N VAL A 140 -6.73 -8.26 8.26
CA VAL A 140 -5.35 -8.28 7.76
C VAL A 140 -4.43 -7.44 8.64
N ILE A 141 -4.85 -6.23 9.05
CA ILE A 141 -4.06 -5.36 9.93
C ILE A 141 -3.86 -6.01 11.31
N ILE A 142 -4.92 -6.52 11.93
CA ILE A 142 -4.85 -7.15 13.26
C ILE A 142 -3.92 -8.36 13.21
N VAL A 143 -4.11 -9.25 12.23
CA VAL A 143 -3.25 -10.43 12.06
C VAL A 143 -1.80 -9.99 11.83
N SER A 144 -1.54 -8.96 11.03
CA SER A 144 -0.19 -8.47 10.77
C SER A 144 0.50 -7.90 12.02
N ILE A 145 -0.25 -7.24 12.91
CA ILE A 145 0.25 -6.82 14.22
C ILE A 145 0.62 -8.05 15.06
N LEU A 146 -0.23 -9.09 15.08
CA LEU A 146 0.05 -10.34 15.80
C LEU A 146 1.28 -11.08 15.23
N LEU A 147 1.46 -11.07 13.91
CA LEU A 147 2.65 -11.64 13.28
C LEU A 147 3.91 -10.86 13.63
N ASN A 148 3.88 -9.53 13.56
CA ASN A 148 5.03 -8.67 13.86
C ASN A 148 5.43 -8.73 15.35
N THR A 149 4.45 -8.91 16.25
CA THR A 149 4.71 -9.14 17.69
C THR A 149 5.32 -10.51 17.96
N THR A 150 4.89 -11.55 17.23
CA THR A 150 5.44 -12.91 17.34
C THR A 150 6.84 -13.01 16.74
N ASN A 151 7.04 -12.41 15.58
CA ASN A 151 8.32 -12.37 14.88
C ASN A 151 8.51 -11.00 14.24
N LYS A 152 9.52 -10.26 14.72
CA LYS A 152 9.84 -8.90 14.22
C LYS A 152 10.20 -8.86 12.73
N CYS A 153 10.56 -10.01 12.15
CA CYS A 153 10.81 -10.11 10.72
C CYS A 153 9.52 -10.11 9.89
N CYS A 154 8.35 -10.43 10.47
CA CYS A 154 7.05 -10.43 9.79
C CYS A 154 6.46 -9.02 9.70
N ASN A 155 7.16 -8.12 9.02
CA ASN A 155 6.87 -6.70 8.95
C ASN A 155 6.39 -6.27 7.54
N ALA A 156 5.82 -7.16 6.74
CA ALA A 156 5.39 -6.84 5.36
C ALA A 156 4.51 -5.60 5.28
N ILE A 157 3.34 -5.62 5.93
CA ILE A 157 2.44 -4.45 5.95
C ILE A 157 3.13 -3.25 6.60
N ALA A 158 3.86 -3.47 7.69
CA ALA A 158 4.52 -2.40 8.42
C ALA A 158 5.57 -1.67 7.57
N ALA A 159 6.28 -2.39 6.69
CA ALA A 159 7.25 -1.82 5.77
C ALA A 159 6.56 -0.99 4.68
N ILE A 160 5.42 -1.44 4.16
CA ILE A 160 4.65 -0.71 3.15
C ILE A 160 4.04 0.55 3.74
N ILE A 161 3.42 0.47 4.92
CA ILE A 161 2.89 1.63 5.62
C ILE A 161 4.02 2.60 5.95
N GLY A 162 5.17 2.10 6.42
CA GLY A 162 6.34 2.93 6.69
C GLY A 162 6.85 3.67 5.46
N MET A 163 6.97 2.98 4.32
CA MET A 163 7.35 3.58 3.04
C MET A 163 6.31 4.58 2.54
N LEU A 164 5.02 4.31 2.72
CA LEU A 164 3.94 5.23 2.36
C LEU A 164 4.01 6.50 3.22
N CYS A 165 4.13 6.38 4.54
CA CYS A 165 4.27 7.53 5.43
C CYS A 165 5.49 8.38 5.07
N HIS A 166 6.61 7.75 4.70
CA HIS A 166 7.77 8.47 4.20
C HIS A 166 7.48 9.19 2.88
N ALA A 167 6.80 8.54 1.93
CA ALA A 167 6.44 9.15 0.65
C ALA A 167 5.47 10.34 0.82
N THR A 168 4.55 10.27 1.79
CA THR A 168 3.62 11.36 2.10
C THR A 168 4.24 12.44 2.99
N SER A 169 5.54 12.40 3.26
CA SER A 169 6.24 13.32 4.18
C SER A 169 5.57 13.42 5.56
N ALA A 170 5.10 12.29 6.09
CA ALA A 170 4.46 12.25 7.40
C ALA A 170 5.45 12.67 8.50
N PRO A 171 5.03 13.41 9.54
CA PRO A 171 5.91 13.80 10.63
C PRO A 171 6.56 12.59 11.31
N GLU A 172 7.83 12.69 11.68
CA GLU A 172 8.58 11.59 12.31
C GLU A 172 7.90 11.05 13.56
N LEU A 173 7.28 11.91 14.36
CA LEU A 173 6.52 11.54 15.56
C LEU A 173 5.36 10.58 15.23
N VAL A 174 4.68 10.77 14.10
CA VAL A 174 3.59 9.89 13.65
C VAL A 174 4.17 8.53 13.27
N ILE A 175 5.28 8.52 12.53
CA ILE A 175 5.95 7.28 12.11
C ILE A 175 6.45 6.51 13.34
N GLU A 176 7.04 7.20 14.31
CA GLU A 176 7.52 6.63 15.56
C GLU A 176 6.37 6.02 16.36
N LEU A 177 5.27 6.75 16.55
CA LEU A 177 4.05 6.25 17.21
C LEU A 177 3.51 4.99 16.53
N LEU A 178 3.37 5.01 15.20
CA LEU A 178 2.90 3.84 14.45
C LEU A 178 3.86 2.65 14.54
N SER A 179 5.16 2.91 14.65
CA SER A 179 6.17 1.88 14.86
C SER A 179 6.05 1.22 16.23
N HIS A 180 5.72 1.99 17.27
CA HIS A 180 5.45 1.46 18.60
C HIS A 180 4.21 0.55 18.63
N ILE A 181 3.16 0.88 17.86
CA ILE A 181 1.95 0.07 17.72
C ILE A 181 2.16 -1.16 16.81
N ARG A 182 3.34 -1.28 16.17
CA ARG A 182 3.69 -2.35 15.20
C ARG A 182 2.98 -2.26 13.85
N ILE A 183 2.39 -1.12 13.56
CA ILE A 183 1.72 -0.83 12.29
C ILE A 183 2.70 -0.29 11.24
N SER A 184 3.80 0.34 11.67
CA SER A 184 4.85 0.85 10.78
C SER A 184 6.23 0.30 11.17
N THR A 185 7.18 0.35 10.24
CA THR A 185 8.61 0.16 10.55
C THR A 185 9.20 1.41 11.20
N SER A 186 10.32 1.26 11.92
CA SER A 186 11.01 2.41 12.52
C SER A 186 11.50 3.38 11.45
N THR A 187 11.64 4.65 11.82
CA THR A 187 12.20 5.70 10.95
C THR A 187 13.58 5.30 10.41
N THR A 188 14.45 4.75 11.25
CA THR A 188 15.77 4.25 10.84
C THR A 188 15.68 3.16 9.77
N ALA A 189 14.80 2.18 9.96
CA ALA A 189 14.61 1.10 8.99
C ALA A 189 14.05 1.63 7.65
N ILE A 190 13.20 2.64 7.68
CA ILE A 190 12.70 3.32 6.48
C ILE A 190 13.84 4.01 5.73
N HIS A 191 14.68 4.79 6.43
CA HIS A 191 15.83 5.46 5.80
C HIS A 191 16.81 4.46 5.19
N ASP A 192 17.08 3.34 5.88
CA ASP A 192 17.90 2.25 5.35
C ASP A 192 17.27 1.63 4.09
N MET A 193 15.97 1.36 4.10
CA MET A 193 15.25 0.86 2.93
C MET A 193 15.32 1.83 1.75
N VAL A 194 15.10 3.13 1.97
CA VAL A 194 15.18 4.17 0.92
C VAL A 194 16.60 4.26 0.36
N SER A 195 17.62 4.27 1.22
CA SER A 195 19.02 4.29 0.81
C SER A 195 19.40 3.06 -0.02
N LEU A 196 18.95 1.87 0.39
CA LEU A 196 19.19 0.63 -0.33
C LEU A 196 18.46 0.58 -1.67
N LEU A 197 17.19 0.98 -1.71
CA LEU A 197 16.41 1.10 -2.95
C LEU A 197 17.07 2.08 -3.91
N SER A 198 17.46 3.26 -3.42
CA SER A 198 18.17 4.27 -4.21
C SER A 198 19.49 3.72 -4.77
N SER A 199 20.29 3.04 -3.95
CA SER A 199 21.53 2.40 -4.40
C SER A 199 21.28 1.32 -5.46
N LYS A 200 20.24 0.49 -5.28
CA LYS A 200 19.86 -0.54 -6.26
C LYS A 200 19.39 0.09 -7.58
N SER A 201 18.56 1.12 -7.52
CA SER A 201 18.09 1.87 -8.69
C SER A 201 19.26 2.53 -9.43
N TYR A 202 20.19 3.15 -8.71
CA TYR A 202 21.40 3.73 -9.30
C TYR A 202 22.26 2.67 -9.98
N ARG A 203 22.43 1.49 -9.37
CA ARG A 203 23.16 0.37 -9.99
C ARG A 203 22.47 -0.12 -11.26
N LYS A 204 21.13 -0.29 -11.25
CA LYS A 204 20.35 -0.67 -12.43
C LYS A 204 20.52 0.37 -13.54
N LEU A 205 20.40 1.66 -13.22
CA LEU A 205 20.58 2.75 -14.17
C LEU A 205 22.01 2.79 -14.73
N ARG A 206 23.04 2.60 -13.90
CA ARG A 206 24.43 2.53 -14.35
C ARG A 206 24.70 1.35 -15.27
N LEU A 207 24.10 0.19 -14.99
CA LEU A 207 24.21 -0.98 -15.88
C LEU A 207 23.53 -0.71 -17.21
N LEU A 208 22.33 -0.15 -17.20
CA LEU A 208 21.59 0.25 -18.39
C LEU A 208 22.35 1.30 -19.22
N ALA A 209 22.90 2.34 -18.60
CA ALA A 209 23.73 3.33 -19.27
C ALA A 209 24.99 2.72 -19.92
N LYS A 210 25.61 1.72 -19.28
CA LYS A 210 26.76 0.99 -19.86
C LYS A 210 26.41 0.17 -21.09
N THR A 211 25.15 -0.28 -21.23
CA THR A 211 24.74 -1.03 -22.43
C THR A 211 24.61 -0.14 -23.67
N LEU A 212 24.61 1.19 -23.51
CA LEU A 212 24.32 2.16 -24.57
C LEU A 212 22.94 1.97 -25.23
N LEU A 213 22.09 1.08 -24.69
CA LEU A 213 20.71 0.84 -25.12
C LEU A 213 19.72 1.75 -24.37
N ALA A 214 20.17 2.95 -24.00
CA ALA A 214 19.42 3.88 -23.20
C ALA A 214 19.48 5.27 -23.82
N ALA A 215 18.32 5.87 -24.05
CA ALA A 215 18.24 7.30 -24.37
C ALA A 215 18.38 8.09 -23.07
N LEU A 216 19.28 9.07 -23.07
CA LEU A 216 19.46 10.01 -21.96
C LEU A 216 18.83 11.34 -22.35
N ALA A 217 17.89 11.82 -21.55
CA ALA A 217 17.36 13.18 -21.64
C ALA A 217 17.86 13.97 -20.43
N TYR A 218 18.52 15.09 -20.70
CA TYR A 218 18.99 16.02 -19.69
C TYR A 218 18.02 17.19 -19.62
N ASP A 219 17.62 17.57 -18.40
CA ASP A 219 16.79 18.74 -18.18
C ASP A 219 17.38 19.57 -17.03
N ASN A 220 17.61 20.85 -17.27
CA ASN A 220 18.11 21.80 -16.29
C ASN A 220 16.91 22.52 -15.70
N PHE A 221 16.62 22.27 -14.43
CA PHE A 221 15.52 22.94 -13.74
C PHE A 221 16.04 23.68 -12.52
N ASP A 222 15.46 24.86 -12.30
CA ASP A 222 15.84 25.76 -11.24
C ASP A 222 14.84 25.65 -10.10
N MET A 223 15.32 25.31 -8.91
CA MET A 223 14.49 25.24 -7.70
C MET A 223 14.67 26.51 -6.89
N ASP A 224 13.60 27.29 -6.73
CA ASP A 224 13.58 28.45 -5.82
C ASP A 224 13.13 28.03 -4.41
N PHE A 225 14.09 27.91 -3.49
CA PHE A 225 13.80 27.60 -2.08
C PHE A 225 13.53 28.88 -1.31
N LYS A 226 12.26 29.25 -1.14
CA LYS A 226 11.86 30.37 -0.29
C LYS A 226 12.32 30.13 1.15
N SER A 227 13.35 30.85 1.62
CA SER A 227 13.78 30.78 3.02
C SER A 227 12.76 31.48 3.92
N SER A 228 12.30 30.81 4.99
CA SER A 228 11.31 31.38 5.92
C SER A 228 11.80 32.61 6.70
N GLN A 229 13.12 32.85 6.78
CA GLN A 229 13.71 34.05 7.38
C GLN A 229 14.98 34.48 6.62
N PRO A 230 14.98 35.62 5.92
CA PRO A 230 16.21 36.16 5.32
C PRO A 230 17.16 36.63 6.44
N THR A 231 18.37 36.08 6.49
CA THR A 231 19.40 36.53 7.44
C THR A 231 20.26 37.61 6.80
N VAL A 232 20.57 38.67 7.53
CA VAL A 232 21.29 39.89 7.09
C VAL A 232 22.64 39.60 6.37
N GLY A 233 23.26 38.43 6.59
CA GLY A 233 24.54 38.04 5.99
C GLY A 233 24.47 37.28 4.66
N LYS A 234 23.30 36.90 4.16
CA LYS A 234 23.14 36.18 2.87
C LYS A 234 21.93 36.72 2.11
N PRO A 235 22.09 37.77 1.28
CA PRO A 235 21.04 38.18 0.37
C PRO A 235 20.83 37.07 -0.68
N GLU A 236 19.66 36.44 -0.62
CA GLU A 236 18.94 35.71 -1.67
C GLU A 236 19.79 35.12 -2.81
N VAL A 237 20.36 33.93 -2.57
CA VAL A 237 20.47 32.93 -3.64
C VAL A 237 19.65 31.72 -3.20
N THR A 238 18.34 31.87 -3.29
CA THR A 238 17.33 30.82 -3.04
C THR A 238 17.23 29.86 -4.23
N LEU A 239 17.69 30.30 -5.40
CA LEU A 239 17.72 29.54 -6.64
C LEU A 239 18.86 28.50 -6.63
N LYS A 240 18.50 27.21 -6.65
CA LYS A 240 19.43 26.10 -6.86
C LYS A 240 19.24 25.53 -8.26
N HIS A 241 20.26 25.71 -9.09
CA HIS A 241 20.34 25.07 -10.40
C HIS A 241 20.61 23.58 -10.23
N THR A 242 19.73 22.73 -10.74
CA THR A 242 19.90 21.27 -10.68
C THR A 242 19.65 20.67 -12.05
N THR A 243 20.52 19.76 -12.49
CA THR A 243 20.33 19.01 -13.73
C THR A 243 19.73 17.66 -13.38
N SER A 244 18.53 17.37 -13.88
CA SER A 244 17.97 16.02 -13.88
C SER A 244 18.40 15.27 -15.14
N VAL A 245 18.53 13.95 -15.00
CA VAL A 245 18.79 13.04 -16.11
C VAL A 245 17.73 11.95 -16.07
N LEU A 246 17.00 11.81 -17.17
CA LEU A 246 16.07 10.72 -17.39
C LEU A 246 16.73 9.70 -18.32
N ALA A 247 16.85 8.46 -17.86
CA ALA A 247 17.37 7.34 -18.65
C ALA A 247 16.23 6.43 -19.09
N LEU A 248 15.94 6.40 -20.39
CA LEU A 248 14.87 5.61 -21.00
C LEU A 248 15.46 4.35 -21.69
N PRO A 249 15.09 3.13 -21.28
CA PRO A 249 15.50 1.91 -21.98
C PRO A 249 14.93 1.89 -23.41
N LEU A 250 15.78 1.61 -24.39
CA LEU A 250 15.38 1.41 -25.78
C LEU A 250 15.00 -0.06 -26.01
N LEU A 251 13.70 -0.35 -25.96
CA LEU A 251 13.17 -1.73 -25.96
C LEU A 251 13.37 -2.50 -27.29
N HIS A 252 13.62 -1.81 -28.39
CA HIS A 252 13.72 -2.39 -29.74
C HIS A 252 15.13 -2.38 -30.32
N VAL A 253 16.11 -1.84 -29.58
CA VAL A 253 17.50 -1.72 -30.06
C VAL A 253 18.31 -2.86 -29.46
N VAL A 254 19.03 -3.60 -30.30
CA VAL A 254 19.93 -4.66 -29.88
C VAL A 254 21.36 -4.13 -29.90
N ALA A 255 22.24 -4.69 -29.06
CA ALA A 255 23.65 -4.31 -29.03
C ALA A 255 24.34 -4.43 -30.41
N ASP A 256 23.86 -5.33 -31.27
CA ASP A 256 24.34 -5.49 -32.64
C ASP A 256 24.04 -4.27 -33.53
N ASP A 257 22.98 -3.52 -33.25
CA ASP A 257 22.62 -2.31 -34.00
C ASP A 257 23.58 -1.15 -33.71
N LEU A 258 24.35 -1.24 -32.62
CA LEU A 258 25.31 -0.22 -32.18
C LEU A 258 26.73 -0.43 -32.74
N LYS A 259 26.96 -1.40 -33.64
CA LYS A 259 28.30 -1.70 -34.18
C LYS A 259 29.01 -0.50 -34.80
N CYS A 260 28.26 0.36 -35.48
CA CYS A 260 28.80 1.55 -36.15
C CYS A 260 28.81 2.80 -35.26
N SER A 261 28.31 2.71 -34.02
CA SER A 261 28.20 3.88 -33.12
C SER A 261 29.55 4.50 -32.79
N ALA A 262 30.58 3.67 -32.61
CA ALA A 262 31.94 4.14 -32.33
C ALA A 262 32.58 4.83 -33.54
N GLU A 263 32.36 4.29 -34.75
CA GLU A 263 32.86 4.88 -36.00
C GLU A 263 32.16 6.21 -36.30
N LEU A 264 30.84 6.27 -36.07
CA LEU A 264 30.06 7.49 -36.23
C LEU A 264 30.48 8.55 -35.21
N TRP A 265 30.70 8.16 -33.95
CA TRP A 265 31.17 9.07 -32.90
C TRP A 265 32.54 9.67 -33.25
N ALA A 266 33.48 8.87 -33.75
CA ALA A 266 34.82 9.32 -34.13
C ALA A 266 34.84 10.19 -35.40
N SER A 267 33.81 10.09 -36.24
CA SER A 267 33.72 10.83 -37.50
C SER A 267 33.06 12.21 -37.35
N ASP A 268 32.38 12.46 -36.23
CA ASP A 268 31.66 13.71 -36.00
C ASP A 268 32.61 14.81 -35.49
N PRO A 269 32.76 15.93 -36.21
CA PRO A 269 33.63 17.03 -35.80
C PRO A 269 33.18 17.78 -34.53
N MET A 270 31.95 17.53 -34.05
CA MET A 270 31.41 18.15 -32.82
C MET A 270 31.62 17.27 -31.58
N ASN A 271 32.08 16.03 -31.73
CA ASN A 271 32.37 15.16 -30.61
C ASN A 271 33.77 15.48 -30.03
N PRO A 272 33.90 15.56 -28.69
CA PRO A 272 35.15 15.91 -28.00
C PRO A 272 36.24 14.84 -28.10
#